data_AF-A0A2S2QKR5-F1
#
_entry.id   AF-A0A2S2QKR5-F1
#
_cell.length_a   1.000
_cell.length_b   1.000
_cell.length_c   1.000
_cell.angle_alpha   90.00
_cell.angle_beta   90.00
_cell.angle_gamma   90.00
#
_symmetry.space_group_name_H-M   'P 1'
#
loop_
_entity.id
_entity.type
_entity.pdbx_description
1 polymer ?
#
loop_
_entity_poly.entity_id
_entity_poly.type
_entity_poly.pdbx_seq_one_letter_code
_entity_poly.pdbx_strand_id
1 'polypeptide(L)'
;MSSPIKSQYSQHQQDHGDDDGEQQQQEMLMLTDPPFWHNPCGMQITYEGSGSGTIAGSGVGHDMMMMESDSAMRREEDIIDGIVLSAKQALSQAEQFAGSFVVGTFHVDVKKFHDVWKDTTLEWLQQAEYMPKKLNVPLTKSYLDKLTFKDVLPAVYVGMQNLAVGLEQVAWDQDRERLSFAKDFKNITFQLRAILCEMSMAISEMNETEPRVSRNIMPMRLRVSRDNRSLRDWLILREYITSLQYVIEVFVHLKSRR
;
A
#
# COMPACT_ATOMS: atom_id res chain seq x y z
N MET A 1 15.65 -55.24 39.13
CA MET A 1 15.57 -54.23 40.21
C MET A 1 16.66 -53.19 39.99
N SER A 2 16.32 -51.92 40.18
CA SER A 2 17.21 -50.75 40.31
C SER A 2 17.76 -50.08 39.04
N SER A 3 16.84 -49.34 38.42
CA SER A 3 16.83 -47.89 38.13
C SER A 3 17.98 -47.13 37.44
N PRO A 4 17.65 -46.08 36.66
CA PRO A 4 18.54 -45.36 35.76
C PRO A 4 19.13 -44.07 36.36
N ILE A 5 20.27 -43.65 35.81
CA ILE A 5 20.99 -42.42 36.17
C ILE A 5 20.20 -41.19 35.66
N LYS A 6 19.72 -40.37 36.60
CA LYS A 6 19.23 -39.01 36.36
C LYS A 6 20.43 -38.07 36.19
N SER A 7 20.49 -37.33 35.09
CA SER A 7 21.32 -36.12 34.99
C SER A 7 20.41 -34.91 34.84
N GLN A 8 20.66 -33.92 35.69
CA GLN A 8 19.82 -32.76 35.94
C GLN A 8 19.86 -31.78 34.76
N TYR A 9 18.74 -31.59 34.07
CA TYR A 9 18.50 -30.36 33.31
C TYR A 9 17.61 -29.45 34.15
N SER A 10 18.24 -28.38 34.64
CA SER A 10 17.62 -27.30 35.38
C SER A 10 16.59 -26.61 34.49
N GLN A 11 15.40 -26.40 35.04
CA GLN A 11 14.38 -25.52 34.47
C GLN A 11 14.95 -24.09 34.43
N HIS A 12 15.03 -23.51 33.23
CA HIS A 12 14.93 -22.08 33.04
C HIS A 12 13.58 -21.82 32.37
N GLN A 13 12.59 -21.54 33.21
CA GLN A 13 11.49 -20.67 32.84
C GLN A 13 12.11 -19.30 32.56
N GLN A 14 12.14 -18.90 31.29
CA GLN A 14 12.31 -17.52 30.91
C GLN A 14 10.93 -16.93 30.62
N ASP A 15 10.72 -15.80 31.27
CA ASP A 15 9.58 -14.90 31.22
C ASP A 15 9.28 -14.50 29.76
N HIS A 16 8.06 -14.80 29.30
CA HIS A 16 7.52 -14.36 28.01
C HIS A 16 6.26 -13.50 28.19
N GLY A 17 6.11 -12.84 29.35
CA GLY A 17 4.88 -12.10 29.70
C GLY A 17 4.81 -10.63 29.27
N ASP A 18 5.94 -9.94 29.12
CA ASP A 18 5.95 -8.47 29.03
C ASP A 18 6.09 -7.92 27.59
N ASP A 19 6.72 -8.65 26.67
CA ASP A 19 7.00 -8.18 25.30
C ASP A 19 5.73 -8.12 24.42
N ASP A 20 4.75 -9.01 24.69
CA ASP A 20 3.48 -9.04 23.96
C ASP A 20 2.57 -7.82 24.28
N GLY A 21 2.70 -7.26 25.48
CA GLY A 21 1.89 -6.12 25.95
C GLY A 21 2.32 -4.78 25.35
N GLU A 22 3.63 -4.53 25.27
CA GLU A 22 4.18 -3.31 24.64
C GLU A 22 3.97 -3.31 23.12
N GLN A 23 4.05 -4.47 22.47
CA GLN A 23 3.83 -4.62 21.03
C GLN A 23 2.37 -4.36 20.64
N GLN A 24 1.41 -4.88 21.42
CA GLN A 24 0.00 -4.57 21.22
C GLN A 24 -0.31 -3.09 21.44
N GLN A 25 0.33 -2.43 22.42
CA GLN A 25 0.18 -0.99 22.62
C GLN A 25 0.76 -0.17 21.46
N GLN A 26 1.93 -0.52 20.93
CA GLN A 26 2.51 0.18 19.77
C GLN A 26 1.72 -0.04 18.47
N GLU A 27 1.13 -1.22 18.26
CA GLU A 27 0.25 -1.43 17.11
C GLU A 27 -1.09 -0.70 17.27
N MET A 28 -1.59 -0.58 18.50
CA MET A 28 -2.73 0.28 18.82
C MET A 28 -2.42 1.74 18.51
N LEU A 29 -1.19 2.21 18.75
CA LEU A 29 -0.73 3.56 18.36
C LEU A 29 -0.70 3.71 16.83
N MET A 30 -0.22 2.72 16.08
CA MET A 30 -0.23 2.77 14.60
C MET A 30 -1.64 2.81 14.02
N LEU A 31 -2.59 2.15 14.68
CA LEU A 31 -4.01 2.19 14.35
C LEU A 31 -4.67 3.55 14.65
N THR A 32 -4.07 4.39 15.51
CA THR A 32 -4.63 5.70 15.88
C THR A 32 -4.29 6.82 14.91
N ASP A 33 -3.17 6.74 14.19
CA ASP A 33 -2.83 7.74 13.17
C ASP A 33 -3.71 7.56 11.92
N PRO A 34 -4.19 8.64 11.28
CA PRO A 34 -4.97 8.51 10.06
C PRO A 34 -4.15 7.82 8.96
N PRO A 35 -4.70 6.82 8.25
CA PRO A 35 -3.99 6.14 7.17
C PRO A 35 -3.55 7.11 6.08
N PHE A 36 -2.34 6.92 5.53
CA PHE A 36 -1.81 7.85 4.52
C PHE A 36 -2.61 7.86 3.21
N TRP A 37 -3.42 6.82 2.97
CA TRP A 37 -4.34 6.74 1.84
C TRP A 37 -5.71 7.35 2.12
N HIS A 38 -5.98 7.80 3.36
CA HIS A 38 -7.10 8.67 3.66
C HIS A 38 -6.61 10.10 3.46
N ASN A 39 -7.17 10.81 2.48
CA ASN A 39 -6.68 12.13 2.07
C ASN A 39 -5.18 12.10 1.65
N PRO A 40 -4.82 11.34 0.60
CA PRO A 40 -3.43 11.19 0.16
C PRO A 40 -2.77 12.53 -0.21
N CYS A 41 -3.54 13.50 -0.68
CA CYS A 41 -3.07 14.83 -1.04
C CYS A 41 -2.87 15.79 0.17
N GLY A 42 -3.40 15.45 1.34
CA GLY A 42 -3.37 16.34 2.51
C GLY A 42 -4.25 17.59 2.38
N MET A 43 -5.29 17.56 1.54
CA MET A 43 -6.24 18.67 1.39
C MET A 43 -7.14 18.77 2.62
N GLN A 44 -7.33 19.97 3.19
CA GLN A 44 -8.35 20.17 4.21
C GLN A 44 -9.72 20.04 3.55
N ILE A 45 -10.45 18.96 3.86
CA ILE A 45 -11.87 18.85 3.46
C ILE A 45 -12.63 19.79 4.38
N THR A 46 -12.84 21.04 3.95
CA THR A 46 -13.78 21.94 4.62
C THR A 46 -15.18 21.42 4.32
N TYR A 47 -15.71 20.60 5.24
CA TYR A 47 -17.13 20.31 5.27
C TYR A 47 -17.86 21.62 5.60
N GLU A 48 -18.44 22.28 4.60
CA GLU A 48 -19.49 23.27 4.83
C GLU A 48 -20.73 22.52 5.33
N GLY A 49 -20.77 22.27 6.64
CA GLY A 49 -21.80 21.42 7.22
C GLY A 49 -21.61 21.15 8.70
N SER A 50 -21.70 22.21 9.49
CA SER A 50 -22.14 22.17 10.90
C SER A 50 -21.22 21.48 11.93
N GLY A 51 -20.49 22.31 12.69
CA GLY A 51 -20.43 22.18 14.15
C GLY A 51 -19.31 21.35 14.79
N SER A 52 -18.34 22.08 15.34
CA SER A 52 -17.59 21.77 16.58
C SER A 52 -16.50 20.69 16.55
N GLY A 53 -15.25 21.13 16.79
CA GLY A 53 -14.13 20.25 17.13
C GLY A 53 -12.74 20.84 16.88
N THR A 54 -12.44 22.03 17.41
CA THR A 54 -11.10 22.61 17.41
C THR A 54 -10.19 21.86 18.40
N ILE A 55 -9.10 21.27 17.90
CA ILE A 55 -7.89 21.04 18.71
C ILE A 55 -6.86 22.08 18.28
N ALA A 56 -6.38 22.80 19.29
CA ALA A 56 -5.51 23.96 19.19
C ALA A 56 -4.13 23.62 18.61
N GLY A 57 -3.65 24.49 17.72
CA GLY A 57 -2.27 24.58 17.27
C GLY A 57 -1.94 26.03 16.91
N SER A 58 -1.31 26.71 17.88
CA SER A 58 -0.62 28.01 17.89
C SER A 58 -0.54 28.83 16.59
N GLY A 59 -0.95 30.09 16.71
CA GLY A 59 -1.07 31.03 15.61
C GLY A 59 0.22 31.66 15.10
N VAL A 60 0.17 32.04 13.83
CA VAL A 60 0.75 33.26 13.27
C VAL A 60 -0.25 33.73 12.22
N GLY A 61 -0.75 34.96 12.35
CA GLY A 61 -1.67 35.55 11.38
C GLY A 61 -1.00 35.69 10.01
N HIS A 62 -1.59 35.06 9.02
CA HIS A 62 -1.44 35.46 7.63
C HIS A 62 -2.84 35.46 7.03
N ASP A 63 -3.30 36.63 6.60
CA ASP A 63 -4.46 36.79 5.74
C ASP A 63 -4.27 35.88 4.52
N MET A 64 -4.88 34.70 4.57
CA MET A 64 -4.85 33.77 3.45
C MET A 64 -5.98 34.19 2.53
N MET A 65 -5.63 34.97 1.51
CA MET A 65 -6.53 35.24 0.40
C MET A 65 -7.08 33.91 -0.10
N MET A 66 -8.40 33.74 0.00
CA MET A 66 -9.12 32.65 -0.65
C MET A 66 -8.90 32.82 -2.15
N MET A 67 -7.90 32.12 -2.68
CA MET A 67 -7.83 31.86 -4.10
C MET A 67 -8.97 30.88 -4.37
N GLU A 68 -10.15 31.40 -4.69
CA GLU A 68 -11.14 30.68 -5.47
C GLU A 68 -10.46 30.32 -6.79
N SER A 69 -9.71 29.22 -6.76
CA SER A 69 -9.22 28.58 -7.95
C SER A 69 -10.47 28.00 -8.61
N ASP A 70 -10.98 28.67 -9.63
CA ASP A 70 -11.67 28.02 -10.73
C ASP A 70 -10.69 26.98 -11.30
N SER A 71 -10.60 25.84 -10.62
CA SER A 71 -9.83 24.68 -11.05
C SER A 71 -10.60 24.13 -12.23
N ALA A 72 -10.28 24.60 -13.43
CA ALA A 72 -10.77 24.00 -14.65
C ALA A 72 -10.52 22.48 -14.54
N MET A 73 -11.60 21.69 -14.61
CA MET A 73 -11.51 20.23 -14.59
C MET A 73 -10.44 19.80 -15.60
N ARG A 74 -9.49 18.98 -15.17
CA ARG A 74 -8.45 18.50 -16.07
C ARG A 74 -9.13 17.65 -17.14
N ARG A 75 -8.59 17.71 -18.36
CA ARG A 75 -9.02 16.76 -19.38
C ARG A 75 -8.58 15.38 -18.95
N GLU A 76 -9.38 14.38 -19.27
CA GLU A 76 -9.07 13.00 -18.92
C GLU A 76 -7.69 12.58 -19.46
N GLU A 77 -7.27 13.08 -20.64
CA GLU A 77 -5.93 12.80 -21.16
C GLU A 77 -4.82 13.30 -20.22
N ASP A 78 -4.99 14.50 -19.65
CA ASP A 78 -4.02 15.10 -18.73
C ASP A 78 -3.99 14.33 -17.38
N ILE A 79 -5.15 13.84 -16.92
CA ILE A 79 -5.27 12.97 -15.74
C ILE A 79 -4.55 11.63 -15.99
N ILE A 80 -4.85 10.99 -17.13
CA ILE A 80 -4.23 9.72 -17.51
C ILE A 80 -2.71 9.87 -17.58
N ASP A 81 -2.20 10.96 -18.15
CA ASP A 81 -0.77 11.20 -18.24
C ASP A 81 -0.11 11.34 -16.86
N GLY A 82 -0.74 12.06 -15.92
CA GLY A 82 -0.25 12.16 -14.54
C GLY A 82 -0.18 10.80 -13.83
N ILE A 83 -1.24 9.99 -13.96
CA ILE A 83 -1.31 8.64 -13.37
C ILE A 83 -0.24 7.73 -13.99
N VAL A 84 -0.15 7.69 -15.32
CA VAL A 84 0.79 6.81 -16.04
C VAL A 84 2.23 7.21 -15.76
N LEU A 85 2.55 8.51 -15.73
CA LEU A 85 3.89 8.99 -15.41
C LEU A 85 4.32 8.57 -14.00
N SER A 86 3.45 8.82 -13.01
CA SER A 86 3.69 8.44 -11.61
C SER A 86 3.85 6.93 -11.45
N ALA A 87 2.99 6.15 -12.10
CA ALA A 87 3.06 4.68 -12.07
C ALA A 87 4.33 4.13 -12.72
N LYS A 88 4.78 4.69 -13.85
CA LYS A 88 6.03 4.28 -14.51
C LYS A 88 7.25 4.56 -13.64
N GLN A 89 7.30 5.74 -13.02
CA GLN A 89 8.40 6.10 -12.12
C GLN A 89 8.44 5.19 -10.89
N ALA A 90 7.28 4.89 -10.31
CA ALA A 90 7.17 3.95 -9.20
C ALA A 90 7.57 2.53 -9.61
N LEU A 91 7.12 2.06 -10.78
CA LEU A 91 7.41 0.70 -11.27
C LEU A 91 8.91 0.48 -11.44
N SER A 92 9.59 1.42 -12.11
CA SER A 92 11.03 1.33 -12.32
C SER A 92 11.81 1.22 -11.01
N GLN A 93 11.40 1.96 -9.97
CA GLN A 93 12.05 1.92 -8.66
C GLN A 93 11.71 0.62 -7.90
N ALA A 94 10.44 0.20 -7.94
CA ALA A 94 9.98 -1.01 -7.28
C ALA A 94 10.63 -2.28 -7.87
N GLU A 95 10.79 -2.36 -9.19
CA GLU A 95 11.46 -3.49 -9.86
C GLU A 95 12.95 -3.56 -9.48
N GLN A 96 13.65 -2.42 -9.44
CA GLN A 96 15.04 -2.37 -8.98
C GLN A 96 15.16 -2.82 -7.51
N PHE A 97 14.27 -2.30 -6.65
CA PHE A 97 14.26 -2.64 -5.23
C PHE A 97 13.92 -4.11 -5.00
N ALA A 98 12.94 -4.67 -5.71
CA ALA A 98 12.60 -6.09 -5.65
C ALA A 98 13.82 -6.98 -5.92
N GLY A 99 14.65 -6.58 -6.88
CA GLY A 99 15.97 -7.17 -7.14
C GLY A 99 16.82 -7.29 -5.86
N SER A 100 17.10 -6.14 -5.26
CA SER A 100 17.93 -6.02 -4.05
C SER A 100 17.31 -6.72 -2.84
N PHE A 101 15.99 -6.60 -2.66
CA PHE A 101 15.28 -7.18 -1.53
C PHE A 101 15.34 -8.70 -1.55
N VAL A 102 15.05 -9.33 -2.70
CA VAL A 102 15.04 -10.79 -2.80
C VAL A 102 16.44 -11.37 -2.65
N VAL A 103 17.43 -10.77 -3.31
CA VAL A 103 18.83 -11.22 -3.20
C VAL A 103 19.34 -11.04 -1.78
N GLY A 104 19.11 -9.88 -1.15
CA GLY A 104 19.59 -9.58 0.19
C GLY A 104 18.89 -10.38 1.30
N THR A 105 17.63 -10.75 1.11
CA THR A 105 16.84 -11.46 2.14
C THR A 105 16.89 -12.97 1.98
N PHE A 106 16.73 -13.47 0.76
CA PHE A 106 16.57 -14.90 0.48
C PHE A 106 17.79 -15.53 -0.19
N HIS A 107 18.80 -14.74 -0.58
CA HIS A 107 20.05 -15.23 -1.18
C HIS A 107 19.82 -16.06 -2.45
N VAL A 108 18.79 -15.72 -3.21
CA VAL A 108 18.42 -16.38 -4.46
C VAL A 108 18.15 -15.37 -5.56
N ASP A 109 18.25 -15.82 -6.81
CA ASP A 109 17.84 -15.04 -7.96
C ASP A 109 16.34 -14.71 -7.91
N VAL A 110 15.99 -13.50 -8.31
CA VAL A 110 14.63 -12.96 -8.21
C VAL A 110 13.65 -13.73 -9.09
N LYS A 111 14.06 -14.16 -10.29
CA LYS A 111 13.18 -14.94 -11.17
C LYS A 111 12.91 -16.31 -10.58
N LYS A 112 13.95 -16.99 -10.08
CA LYS A 112 13.79 -18.28 -9.40
C LYS A 112 12.87 -18.19 -8.19
N PHE A 113 13.04 -17.14 -7.37
CA PHE A 113 12.17 -16.92 -6.21
C PHE A 113 10.73 -16.64 -6.63
N HIS A 114 10.53 -15.81 -7.65
CA HIS A 114 9.21 -15.57 -8.21
C HIS A 114 8.56 -16.86 -8.71
N ASP A 115 9.28 -17.72 -9.45
CA ASP A 115 8.75 -18.96 -9.99
C ASP A 115 8.23 -19.92 -8.92
N VAL A 116 8.86 -19.95 -7.74
CA VAL A 116 8.43 -20.76 -6.59
C VAL A 116 7.15 -20.23 -5.96
N TRP A 117 7.00 -18.90 -5.86
CA TRP A 117 5.93 -18.26 -5.09
C TRP A 117 4.84 -17.58 -5.94
N LYS A 118 4.91 -17.67 -7.27
CA LYS A 118 4.00 -16.97 -8.20
C LYS A 118 2.52 -17.29 -8.00
N ASP A 119 2.22 -18.50 -7.53
CA ASP A 119 0.85 -18.96 -7.31
C ASP A 119 0.35 -18.70 -5.87
N THR A 120 1.22 -18.17 -4.99
CA THR A 120 0.83 -17.76 -3.64
C THR A 120 0.14 -16.41 -3.67
N THR A 121 -1.11 -16.34 -3.22
CA THR A 121 -1.92 -15.11 -3.22
C THR A 121 -2.15 -14.58 -1.80
N LEU A 122 -2.31 -13.26 -1.68
CA LEU A 122 -2.75 -12.61 -0.45
C LEU A 122 -4.27 -12.45 -0.50
N GLU A 123 -5.02 -13.45 -0.02
CA GLU A 123 -6.49 -13.47 -0.11
C GLU A 123 -7.15 -12.19 0.44
N TRP A 124 -6.62 -11.68 1.55
CA TRP A 124 -7.13 -10.48 2.21
C TRP A 124 -7.01 -9.20 1.37
N LEU A 125 -6.10 -9.18 0.39
CA LEU A 125 -5.85 -8.03 -0.48
C LEU A 125 -6.95 -7.86 -1.53
N GLN A 126 -7.65 -8.94 -1.89
CA GLN A 126 -8.72 -8.94 -2.90
C GLN A 126 -8.30 -8.33 -4.25
N GLN A 127 -7.01 -8.37 -4.58
CA GLN A 127 -6.46 -7.63 -5.71
C GLN A 127 -7.06 -8.02 -7.06
N ALA A 128 -7.39 -9.31 -7.23
CA ALA A 128 -7.98 -9.82 -8.45
C ALA A 128 -9.40 -9.28 -8.73
N GLU A 129 -10.10 -8.75 -7.71
CA GLU A 129 -11.43 -8.14 -7.89
C GLU A 129 -11.33 -6.77 -8.56
N TYR A 130 -10.26 -6.03 -8.28
CA TYR A 130 -10.06 -4.66 -8.75
C TYR A 130 -9.07 -4.55 -9.91
N MET A 131 -8.03 -5.40 -9.92
CA MET A 131 -6.92 -5.40 -10.85
C MET A 131 -6.50 -6.84 -11.19
N PRO A 132 -7.23 -7.57 -12.05
CA PRO A 132 -7.00 -8.98 -12.38
C PRO A 132 -5.78 -9.19 -13.30
N LYS A 133 -4.59 -8.80 -12.85
CA LYS A 133 -3.33 -8.98 -13.57
C LYS A 133 -2.44 -10.01 -12.89
N LYS A 134 -1.64 -10.69 -13.71
CA LYS A 134 -0.49 -11.48 -13.26
C LYS A 134 0.81 -10.76 -13.63
N LEU A 135 1.80 -10.85 -12.75
CA LEU A 135 3.10 -10.21 -12.96
C LEU A 135 3.68 -10.59 -14.32
N ASN A 136 4.10 -9.59 -15.10
CA ASN A 136 4.69 -9.75 -16.44
C ASN A 136 3.82 -10.47 -17.48
N VAL A 137 2.53 -10.66 -17.21
CA VAL A 137 1.57 -11.20 -18.18
C VAL A 137 0.70 -10.05 -18.69
N PRO A 138 0.71 -9.75 -20.01
CA PRO A 138 -0.17 -8.74 -20.58
C PRO A 138 -1.65 -9.08 -20.37
N LEU A 139 -2.47 -8.05 -20.17
CA LEU A 139 -3.92 -8.19 -20.17
C LEU A 139 -4.40 -8.54 -21.58
N THR A 140 -5.49 -9.29 -21.65
CA THR A 140 -6.07 -9.62 -22.96
C THR A 140 -6.71 -8.39 -23.58
N LYS A 141 -6.60 -8.24 -24.90
CA LYS A 141 -7.28 -7.16 -25.63
C LYS A 141 -8.78 -7.14 -25.36
N SER A 142 -9.43 -8.31 -25.32
CA SER A 142 -10.86 -8.41 -25.03
C SER A 142 -11.24 -7.92 -23.62
N TYR A 143 -10.34 -7.99 -22.65
CA TYR A 143 -10.54 -7.40 -21.34
C TYR A 143 -10.42 -5.88 -21.41
N LEU A 144 -9.33 -5.38 -22.00
CA LEU A 144 -9.04 -3.96 -22.14
C LEU A 144 -10.13 -3.20 -22.90
N ASP A 145 -10.65 -3.77 -23.99
CA ASP A 145 -11.67 -3.14 -24.84
C ASP A 145 -13.01 -2.91 -24.09
N LYS A 146 -13.25 -3.63 -22.98
CA LYS A 146 -14.47 -3.48 -22.15
C LYS A 146 -14.36 -2.36 -21.12
N LEU A 147 -13.15 -1.87 -20.85
CA LEU A 147 -12.90 -0.91 -19.80
C LEU A 147 -13.34 0.50 -20.22
N THR A 148 -13.82 1.28 -19.25
CA THR A 148 -14.06 2.71 -19.35
C THR A 148 -13.30 3.44 -18.25
N PHE A 149 -12.92 4.69 -18.49
CA PHE A 149 -12.20 5.47 -17.47
C PHE A 149 -13.02 5.64 -16.19
N LYS A 150 -14.32 5.90 -16.33
CA LYS A 150 -15.25 6.06 -15.22
C LYS A 150 -15.33 4.83 -14.31
N ASP A 151 -15.31 3.63 -14.88
CA ASP A 151 -15.38 2.40 -14.09
C ASP A 151 -14.00 2.01 -13.52
N VAL A 152 -12.93 2.24 -14.30
CA VAL A 152 -11.58 1.83 -13.93
C VAL A 152 -11.00 2.67 -12.81
N LEU A 153 -11.15 4.00 -12.87
CA LEU A 153 -10.49 4.90 -11.92
C LEU A 153 -10.84 4.58 -10.46
N PRO A 154 -12.13 4.51 -10.05
CA PRO A 154 -12.47 4.16 -8.67
C PRO A 154 -12.07 2.72 -8.31
N ALA A 155 -12.19 1.76 -9.23
CA ALA A 155 -11.80 0.37 -8.97
C ALA A 155 -10.29 0.25 -8.69
N VAL A 156 -9.46 0.88 -9.53
CA VAL A 156 -8.01 0.93 -9.34
C VAL A 156 -7.66 1.67 -8.06
N TYR A 157 -8.35 2.76 -7.75
CA TYR A 157 -8.12 3.51 -6.52
C TYR A 157 -8.33 2.62 -5.28
N VAL A 158 -9.40 1.83 -5.23
CA VAL A 158 -9.63 0.84 -4.14
C VAL A 158 -8.51 -0.20 -4.09
N GLY A 159 -8.16 -0.80 -5.22
CA GLY A 159 -7.09 -1.81 -5.24
C GLY A 159 -5.71 -1.24 -4.83
N MET A 160 -5.44 0.03 -5.09
CA MET A 160 -4.22 0.72 -4.65
C MET A 160 -4.29 1.06 -3.15
N GLN A 161 -5.47 1.40 -2.61
CA GLN A 161 -5.67 1.54 -1.16
C GLN A 161 -5.51 0.19 -0.43
N ASN A 162 -5.96 -0.92 -1.01
CA ASN A 162 -5.74 -2.26 -0.43
C ASN A 162 -4.23 -2.55 -0.27
N LEU A 163 -3.44 -2.21 -1.28
CA LEU A 163 -1.98 -2.30 -1.22
C LEU A 163 -1.37 -1.34 -0.18
N ALA A 164 -1.95 -0.16 -0.02
CA ALA A 164 -1.49 0.82 0.97
C ALA A 164 -1.55 0.24 2.39
N VAL A 165 -2.59 -0.54 2.71
CA VAL A 165 -2.71 -1.26 3.99
C VAL A 165 -1.53 -2.21 4.21
N GLY A 166 -1.19 -3.01 3.19
CA GLY A 166 -0.06 -3.94 3.28
C GLY A 166 1.28 -3.21 3.40
N LEU A 167 1.51 -2.20 2.55
CA LEU A 167 2.77 -1.47 2.51
C LEU A 167 2.99 -0.61 3.77
N GLU A 168 1.93 -0.08 4.38
CA GLU A 168 2.02 0.57 5.69
C GLU A 168 2.54 -0.41 6.75
N GLN A 169 1.95 -1.61 6.81
CA GLN A 169 2.40 -2.66 7.74
C GLN A 169 3.87 -3.03 7.50
N VAL A 170 4.27 -3.23 6.23
CA VAL A 170 5.66 -3.58 5.89
C VAL A 170 6.62 -2.46 6.29
N ALA A 171 6.31 -1.21 5.95
CA ALA A 171 7.15 -0.07 6.29
C ALA A 171 7.29 0.11 7.80
N TRP A 172 6.19 -0.08 8.54
CA TRP A 172 6.21 -0.01 9.99
C TRP A 172 7.02 -1.14 10.62
N ASP A 173 6.84 -2.39 10.18
CA ASP A 173 7.64 -3.51 10.66
C ASP A 173 9.13 -3.30 10.39
N GLN A 174 9.49 -2.81 9.21
CA GLN A 174 10.89 -2.55 8.85
C GLN A 174 11.53 -1.46 9.72
N ASP A 175 10.78 -0.40 10.03
CA ASP A 175 11.26 0.71 10.88
C ASP A 175 11.39 0.28 12.35
N ARG A 176 10.33 -0.32 12.91
CA ARG A 176 10.28 -0.79 14.31
C ARG A 176 11.42 -1.78 14.60
N GLU A 177 11.63 -2.71 13.69
CA GLU A 177 12.60 -3.80 13.84
C GLU A 177 14.01 -3.40 13.35
N ARG A 178 14.18 -2.16 12.86
CA ARG A 178 15.44 -1.61 12.33
C ARG A 178 16.06 -2.49 11.23
N LEU A 179 15.22 -2.99 10.33
CA LEU A 179 15.65 -3.85 9.23
C LEU A 179 16.27 -3.02 8.10
N SER A 180 17.07 -3.69 7.27
CA SER A 180 17.92 -3.06 6.27
C SER A 180 17.17 -2.30 5.16
N PHE A 181 15.87 -2.56 4.98
CA PHE A 181 15.08 -2.02 3.87
C PHE A 181 14.01 -1.00 4.30
N ALA A 182 14.07 -0.50 5.54
CA ALA A 182 13.10 0.47 6.06
C ALA A 182 12.96 1.71 5.16
N LYS A 183 14.09 2.25 4.67
CA LYS A 183 14.09 3.41 3.78
C LYS A 183 13.41 3.12 2.43
N ASP A 184 13.66 1.94 1.87
CA ASP A 184 13.13 1.56 0.56
C ASP A 184 11.61 1.35 0.62
N PHE A 185 11.12 0.65 1.65
CA PHE A 185 9.67 0.48 1.85
C PHE A 185 8.97 1.79 2.16
N LYS A 186 9.61 2.69 2.93
CA LYS A 186 9.09 4.05 3.14
C LYS A 186 9.04 4.86 1.83
N ASN A 187 10.02 4.69 0.94
CA ASN A 187 9.99 5.33 -0.37
C ASN A 187 8.84 4.80 -1.24
N ILE A 188 8.56 3.49 -1.18
CA ILE A 188 7.41 2.89 -1.87
C ILE A 188 6.08 3.46 -1.35
N THR A 189 5.91 3.63 -0.03
CA THR A 189 4.67 4.22 0.51
C THR A 189 4.49 5.67 0.04
N PHE A 190 5.57 6.46 -0.08
CA PHE A 190 5.51 7.80 -0.66
C PHE A 190 5.09 7.80 -2.13
N GLN A 191 5.62 6.87 -2.93
CA GLN A 191 5.23 6.75 -4.35
C GLN A 191 3.78 6.34 -4.51
N LEU A 192 3.32 5.36 -3.73
CA LEU A 192 1.92 4.97 -3.72
C LEU A 192 1.01 6.12 -3.29
N ARG A 193 1.41 6.90 -2.28
CA ARG A 193 0.68 8.11 -1.87
C ARG A 193 0.54 9.13 -3.01
N ALA A 194 1.59 9.35 -3.78
CA ALA A 194 1.54 10.27 -4.93
C ALA A 194 0.54 9.78 -6.01
N ILE A 195 0.56 8.48 -6.33
CA ILE A 195 -0.40 7.88 -7.29
C ILE A 195 -1.84 7.99 -6.77
N LEU A 196 -2.05 7.67 -5.49
CA LEU A 196 -3.36 7.80 -4.84
C LEU A 196 -3.84 9.25 -4.85
N CYS A 197 -2.95 10.23 -4.68
CA CYS A 197 -3.32 11.64 -4.76
C CYS A 197 -3.81 12.02 -6.17
N GLU A 198 -3.10 11.63 -7.23
CA GLU A 198 -3.55 11.88 -8.61
C GLU A 198 -4.94 11.30 -8.87
N MET A 199 -5.20 10.08 -8.40
CA MET A 199 -6.50 9.42 -8.54
C MET A 199 -7.59 10.08 -7.69
N SER A 200 -7.28 10.47 -6.45
CA SER A 200 -8.22 11.13 -5.54
C SER A 200 -8.68 12.49 -6.08
N MET A 201 -7.75 13.28 -6.65
CA MET A 201 -8.08 14.53 -7.34
C MET A 201 -8.99 14.26 -8.54
N ALA A 202 -8.66 13.27 -9.36
CA ALA A 202 -9.47 12.93 -10.53
C ALA A 202 -10.89 12.43 -10.17
N ILE A 203 -11.03 11.62 -9.12
CA ILE A 203 -12.33 11.17 -8.59
C ILE A 203 -13.15 12.39 -8.11
N SER A 204 -12.51 13.30 -7.38
CA SER A 204 -13.15 14.54 -6.91
C SER A 204 -13.61 15.42 -8.08
N GLU A 205 -12.78 15.58 -9.12
CA GLU A 205 -13.13 16.34 -10.33
C GLU A 205 -14.34 15.75 -11.05
N MET A 206 -14.55 14.42 -10.99
CA MET A 206 -15.72 13.75 -11.58
C MET A 206 -16.99 13.82 -10.69
N ASN A 207 -16.95 14.51 -9.54
CA ASN A 207 -17.99 14.51 -8.53
C ASN A 207 -18.39 13.11 -8.05
N GLU A 208 -17.44 12.16 -8.06
CA GLU A 208 -17.66 10.82 -7.54
C GLU A 208 -17.27 10.74 -6.06
N THR A 209 -17.95 9.87 -5.32
CA THR A 209 -17.60 9.65 -3.91
C THR A 209 -16.31 8.84 -3.84
N GLU A 210 -15.30 9.40 -3.16
CA GLU A 210 -14.04 8.71 -2.93
C GLU A 210 -14.25 7.46 -2.06
N PRO A 211 -13.94 6.25 -2.57
CA PRO A 211 -14.07 5.04 -1.77
C PRO A 211 -12.98 4.99 -0.69
N ARG A 212 -13.31 4.35 0.43
CA ARG A 212 -12.43 4.28 1.60
C ARG A 212 -12.22 2.84 2.05
N VAL A 213 -10.97 2.41 1.99
CA VAL A 213 -10.53 1.12 2.54
C VAL A 213 -10.12 1.28 4.00
N SER A 214 -10.63 0.38 4.84
CA SER A 214 -10.23 0.25 6.24
C SER A 214 -8.94 -0.55 6.36
N ARG A 215 -8.09 -0.22 7.34
CA ARG A 215 -6.96 -1.07 7.73
C ARG A 215 -7.40 -2.52 7.94
N ASN A 216 -8.56 -2.75 8.54
CA ASN A 216 -9.00 -4.08 8.97
C ASN A 216 -9.14 -5.14 7.86
N ILE A 217 -9.01 -4.77 6.58
CA ILE A 217 -8.89 -5.76 5.50
C ILE A 217 -7.70 -6.69 5.72
N MET A 218 -6.59 -6.22 6.30
CA MET A 218 -5.49 -7.07 6.73
C MET A 218 -5.77 -7.55 8.16
N PRO A 219 -5.98 -8.87 8.38
CA PRO A 219 -6.29 -9.39 9.69
C PRO A 219 -5.15 -9.17 10.69
N MET A 220 -5.48 -8.86 11.94
CA MET A 220 -4.51 -8.62 13.02
C MET A 220 -3.45 -9.71 13.14
N ARG A 221 -3.86 -10.99 13.05
CA ARG A 221 -2.94 -12.15 13.10
C ARG A 221 -1.81 -12.08 12.08
N LEU A 222 -2.03 -11.47 10.91
CA LEU A 222 -1.01 -11.34 9.86
C LEU A 222 -0.09 -10.12 10.07
N ARG A 223 -0.53 -9.15 10.89
CA ARG A 223 0.26 -7.98 11.24
C ARG A 223 1.28 -8.28 12.33
N VAL A 224 0.83 -8.95 13.39
CA VAL A 224 1.68 -9.34 14.54
C VAL A 224 2.62 -10.50 14.22
N SER A 225 2.30 -11.31 13.21
CA SER A 225 3.09 -12.51 12.87
C SER A 225 4.49 -12.13 12.39
N ARG A 226 5.51 -12.61 13.10
CA ARG A 226 6.91 -12.57 12.65
C ARG A 226 7.25 -13.75 11.74
N ASP A 227 6.47 -14.82 11.82
CA ASP A 227 6.63 -15.98 10.96
C ASP A 227 6.40 -15.60 9.52
N ASN A 228 7.37 -15.95 8.66
CA ASN A 228 7.35 -15.65 7.23
C ASN A 228 7.17 -14.16 6.88
N ARG A 229 7.52 -13.23 7.79
CA ARG A 229 7.43 -11.78 7.58
C ARG A 229 8.08 -11.36 6.27
N SER A 230 9.31 -11.79 6.02
CA SER A 230 10.02 -11.48 4.77
C SER A 230 9.27 -11.98 3.52
N LEU A 231 8.64 -13.15 3.59
CA LEU A 231 7.86 -13.69 2.47
C LEU A 231 6.58 -12.86 2.26
N ARG A 232 5.89 -12.50 3.34
CA ARG A 232 4.73 -11.60 3.28
C ARG A 232 5.10 -10.25 2.65
N ASP A 233 6.20 -9.65 3.08
CA ASP A 233 6.71 -8.38 2.57
C ASP A 233 7.03 -8.49 1.06
N TRP A 234 7.65 -9.60 0.63
CA TRP A 234 7.83 -9.90 -0.79
C TRP A 234 6.50 -9.99 -1.54
N LEU A 235 5.53 -10.74 -1.03
CA LEU A 235 4.24 -10.92 -1.70
C LEU A 235 3.52 -9.58 -1.86
N ILE A 236 3.55 -8.72 -0.84
CA ILE A 236 2.98 -7.36 -0.91
C ILE A 236 3.72 -6.52 -1.97
N LEU A 237 5.06 -6.55 -1.99
CA LEU A 237 5.86 -5.84 -3.00
C LEU A 237 5.57 -6.35 -4.42
N ARG A 238 5.41 -7.67 -4.59
CA ARG A 238 5.04 -8.29 -5.88
C ARG A 238 3.67 -7.83 -6.36
N GLU A 239 2.68 -7.79 -5.46
CA GLU A 239 1.34 -7.29 -5.79
C GLU A 239 1.36 -5.80 -6.14
N TYR A 240 2.20 -5.00 -5.46
CA TYR A 240 2.42 -3.60 -5.81
C TYR A 240 2.99 -3.44 -7.23
N ILE A 241 4.05 -4.16 -7.58
CA ILE A 241 4.64 -4.15 -8.93
C ILE A 241 3.60 -4.60 -9.97
N THR A 242 2.88 -5.69 -9.70
CA THR A 242 1.83 -6.21 -10.59
C THR A 242 0.74 -5.17 -10.83
N SER A 243 0.35 -4.45 -9.79
CA SER A 243 -0.69 -3.41 -9.86
C SER A 243 -0.21 -2.17 -10.61
N LEU A 244 1.05 -1.76 -10.44
CA LEU A 244 1.63 -0.69 -11.26
C LEU A 244 1.65 -1.06 -12.74
N GLN A 245 2.00 -2.30 -13.09
CA GLN A 245 1.91 -2.77 -14.47
C GLN A 245 0.46 -2.75 -14.99
N TYR A 246 -0.53 -3.08 -14.14
CA TYR A 246 -1.96 -2.98 -14.50
C TYR A 246 -2.37 -1.54 -14.78
N VAL A 247 -2.03 -0.61 -13.87
CA VAL A 247 -2.31 0.82 -14.02
C VAL A 247 -1.73 1.34 -15.33
N ILE A 248 -0.46 1.05 -15.61
CA ILE A 248 0.17 1.51 -16.85
C ILE A 248 -0.55 0.95 -18.08
N GLU A 249 -0.81 -0.35 -18.11
CA GLU A 249 -1.41 -1.01 -19.28
C GLU A 249 -2.84 -0.52 -19.55
N VAL A 250 -3.66 -0.44 -18.51
CA VAL A 250 -5.06 0.00 -18.64
C VAL A 250 -5.16 1.47 -19.01
N PHE A 251 -4.44 2.36 -18.31
CA PHE A 251 -4.58 3.79 -18.56
C PHE A 251 -3.95 4.20 -19.91
N VAL A 252 -2.86 3.55 -20.34
CA VAL A 252 -2.33 3.74 -21.71
C VAL A 252 -3.33 3.25 -22.76
N HIS A 253 -4.01 2.12 -22.53
CA HIS A 253 -5.04 1.65 -23.45
C HIS A 253 -6.22 2.62 -23.52
N LEU A 254 -6.71 3.11 -22.38
CA LEU A 254 -7.79 4.11 -22.32
C LEU A 254 -7.43 5.38 -23.09
N LYS A 255 -6.19 5.87 -22.95
CA LYS A 255 -5.68 7.01 -23.73
C LYS A 255 -5.71 6.74 -25.23
N SER A 256 -5.30 5.54 -25.66
CA SER A 256 -5.20 5.18 -27.08
C SER A 256 -6.53 5.04 -27.82
N ARG A 257 -7.64 4.94 -27.08
CA ARG A 257 -9.00 4.79 -27.62
C ARG A 257 -9.73 6.11 -27.86
N ARG A 258 -9.09 7.22 -27.52
CA ARG A 258 -9.59 8.59 -27.75
C ARG A 258 -8.87 9.22 -28.92
#